data_AF-A0A1X0SB76-F1
#
_entry.id   AF-A0A1X0SB76-F1
#
_cell.length_a   1.000
_cell.length_b   1.000
_cell.length_c   1.000
_cell.angle_alpha   90.00
_cell.angle_beta   90.00
_cell.angle_gamma   90.00
#
_symmetry.space_group_name_H-M   'P 1'
#
loop_
_entity.id
_entity.type
_entity.pdbx_description
1 polymer ?
#
loop_
_entity_poly.entity_id
_entity_poly.type
_entity_poly.pdbx_seq_one_letter_code
_entity_poly.pdbx_strand_id
1 'polypeptide(L)'
;MESEHNVQPNQNLSPEQIEELYQQFAARFRIEEEQRKHHQLTLPEAIQTDLEETSMSEMQSNIKGYIRDLPNYEGGDWTINEAINKEFTPDIKRFQIDAY
;
A
#
# COMPACT_ATOMS: atom_id res chain seq x y z
N MET A 1 30.63 5.06 21.33
CA MET A 1 29.52 4.65 22.20
C MET A 1 28.53 3.95 21.30
N GLU A 2 28.64 2.64 21.21
CA GLU A 2 27.81 1.82 20.33
C GLU A 2 26.58 1.40 21.11
N SER A 3 25.41 1.71 20.56
CA SER A 3 24.10 1.42 21.17
C SER A 3 23.84 -0.07 21.08
N GLU A 4 23.94 -0.77 22.21
CA GLU A 4 23.60 -2.19 22.34
C GLU A 4 22.16 -2.41 21.84
N HIS A 5 22.01 -3.19 20.76
CA HIS A 5 20.73 -3.73 20.35
C HIS A 5 20.24 -4.67 21.45
N ASN A 6 19.28 -4.19 22.23
CA ASN A 6 18.54 -5.00 23.19
C ASN A 6 17.65 -5.99 22.42
N VAL A 7 18.24 -7.12 22.01
CA VAL A 7 17.51 -8.26 21.48
C VAL A 7 16.68 -8.81 22.65
N GLN A 8 15.39 -8.50 22.65
CA GLN A 8 14.48 -9.05 23.65
C GLN A 8 14.56 -10.58 23.59
N PRO A 9 14.72 -11.27 24.74
CA PRO A 9 14.82 -12.72 24.76
C PRO A 9 13.54 -13.33 24.20
N ASN A 10 13.66 -14.41 23.42
CA ASN A 10 12.54 -15.27 23.02
C ASN A 10 11.73 -15.63 24.27
N GLN A 11 10.60 -14.95 24.48
CA GLN A 11 9.72 -15.24 25.59
C GLN A 11 9.01 -16.55 25.30
N ASN A 12 9.50 -17.64 25.90
CA ASN A 12 8.80 -18.91 25.93
C ASN A 12 7.57 -18.74 26.83
N LEU A 13 6.44 -18.38 26.22
CA LEU A 13 5.15 -18.28 26.89
C LEU A 13 4.65 -19.67 27.27
N SER A 14 4.04 -19.80 28.45
CA SER A 14 3.36 -21.04 28.82
C SER A 14 2.11 -21.25 27.95
N PRO A 15 1.63 -22.50 27.80
CA PRO A 15 0.40 -22.78 27.06
C PRO A 15 -0.79 -21.97 27.57
N GLU A 16 -0.87 -21.73 28.88
CA GLU A 16 -1.91 -20.93 29.50
C GLU A 16 -1.83 -19.45 29.12
N GLN A 17 -0.62 -18.89 29.03
CA GLN A 17 -0.41 -17.50 28.59
C GLN A 17 -0.77 -17.32 27.11
N ILE A 18 -0.49 -18.34 26.29
CA ILE A 18 -0.87 -18.34 24.87
C ILE A 18 -2.40 -18.39 24.73
N GLU A 19 -3.07 -19.25 25.49
CA GLU A 19 -4.53 -19.33 25.52
C GLU A 19 -5.16 -18.01 25.98
N GLU A 20 -4.60 -17.38 27.01
CA GLU A 20 -5.06 -16.07 27.49
C GLU A 20 -4.92 -14.98 26.42
N LEU A 21 -3.81 -14.97 25.67
CA LEU A 21 -3.63 -14.07 24.52
C LEU A 21 -4.65 -14.32 23.43
N TYR A 22 -4.95 -15.57 23.10
CA TYR A 22 -5.99 -15.91 22.12
C TYR A 22 -7.38 -15.45 22.56
N GLN A 23 -7.70 -15.63 23.85
CA GLN A 23 -8.98 -15.16 24.40
C GLN A 23 -9.09 -13.63 24.38
N GLN A 24 -8.02 -12.93 24.77
CA GLN A 24 -7.97 -11.47 24.69
C GLN A 24 -8.08 -10.97 23.24
N PHE A 25 -7.40 -11.64 22.30
CA PHE A 25 -7.50 -11.33 20.87
C PHE A 25 -8.92 -11.54 20.36
N ALA A 26 -9.54 -12.68 20.65
CA ALA A 26 -10.91 -12.98 20.23
C ALA A 26 -11.92 -11.98 20.81
N ALA A 27 -11.76 -11.57 22.07
CA ALA A 27 -12.60 -10.57 22.69
C ALA A 27 -12.45 -9.19 22.02
N ARG A 28 -11.21 -8.73 21.79
CA ARG A 28 -10.94 -7.47 21.09
C ARG A 28 -11.47 -7.49 19.67
N PHE A 29 -11.27 -8.60 18.96
CA PHE A 29 -11.73 -8.77 17.59
C PHE A 29 -13.25 -8.66 17.49
N ARG A 30 -14.01 -9.26 18.42
CA ARG A 30 -15.47 -9.15 18.46
C ARG A 30 -15.93 -7.71 18.72
N ILE A 31 -15.29 -7.02 19.66
CA ILE A 31 -15.59 -5.61 19.95
C ILE A 31 -15.30 -4.74 18.72
N GLU A 32 -14.15 -4.93 18.07
CA GLU A 32 -13.78 -4.19 16.86
C GLU A 32 -14.71 -4.52 15.69
N GLU A 33 -15.16 -5.76 15.56
CA GLU A 33 -16.15 -6.17 14.56
C GLU A 33 -17.52 -5.55 14.84
N GLU A 34 -17.99 -5.52 16.09
CA GLU A 34 -19.21 -4.81 16.48
C GLU A 34 -19.08 -3.31 16.23
N GLN A 35 -17.94 -2.70 16.54
CA GLN A 35 -17.67 -1.31 16.21
C GLN A 35 -17.68 -1.10 14.69
N ARG A 36 -17.08 -1.97 13.87
CA ARG A 36 -17.16 -1.89 12.40
C ARG A 36 -18.56 -2.12 11.85
N LYS A 37 -19.41 -2.89 12.53
CA LYS A 37 -20.82 -3.08 12.14
C LYS A 37 -21.68 -1.87 12.54
N HIS A 38 -21.39 -1.25 13.68
CA HIS A 38 -22.12 -0.08 14.20
C HIS A 38 -21.70 1.22 13.50
N HIS A 39 -20.42 1.37 13.18
CA HIS A 39 -19.92 2.31 12.19
C HIS A 39 -20.25 1.72 10.83
N GLN A 40 -21.53 1.77 10.45
CA GLN A 40 -21.93 1.74 9.05
C GLN A 40 -20.88 2.56 8.30
N LEU A 41 -20.08 1.91 7.45
CA LEU A 41 -18.87 2.44 6.80
C LEU A 41 -19.23 3.70 6.00
N THR A 42 -19.46 4.79 6.71
CA THR A 42 -19.84 6.07 6.18
C THR A 42 -18.51 6.61 5.73
N LEU A 43 -18.27 6.45 4.43
CA LEU A 43 -17.18 7.14 3.78
C LEU A 43 -17.32 8.61 4.15
N PRO A 44 -16.22 9.27 4.56
CA PRO A 44 -16.21 10.71 4.69
C PRO A 44 -16.89 11.33 3.47
N GLU A 45 -17.77 12.31 3.70
CA GLU A 45 -18.62 12.92 2.65
C GLU A 45 -17.81 13.27 1.40
N ALA A 46 -16.61 13.83 1.58
CA ALA A 46 -15.70 14.16 0.50
C ALA A 46 -15.33 12.96 -0.42
N ILE A 47 -15.07 11.78 0.14
CA ILE A 47 -14.76 10.58 -0.65
C ILE A 47 -16.02 10.06 -1.35
N GLN A 48 -17.17 10.13 -0.66
CA GLN A 48 -18.42 9.70 -1.26
C GLN A 48 -18.83 10.60 -2.43
N THR A 49 -18.76 11.91 -2.27
CA THR A 49 -18.98 12.89 -3.33
C THR A 49 -18.01 12.68 -4.50
N ASP A 50 -16.71 12.47 -4.23
CA ASP A 50 -15.73 12.22 -5.28
C ASP A 50 -16.06 10.94 -6.08
N LEU A 51 -16.50 9.86 -5.42
CA LEU A 51 -16.92 8.63 -6.10
C LEU A 51 -18.19 8.80 -6.94
N GLU A 52 -19.12 9.66 -6.51
CA GLU A 52 -20.38 9.93 -7.21
C GLU A 52 -20.21 10.91 -8.37
N GLU A 53 -19.32 11.90 -8.24
CA GLU A 53 -19.08 12.96 -9.23
C GLU A 53 -18.00 12.59 -10.26
N THR A 54 -17.05 11.72 -9.91
CA THR A 54 -15.98 11.31 -10.83
C THR A 54 -16.53 10.48 -11.98
N SER A 55 -16.31 10.92 -13.22
CA SER A 55 -16.68 10.13 -14.38
C SER A 55 -15.84 8.86 -14.51
N MET A 56 -16.36 7.83 -15.19
CA MET A 56 -15.59 6.61 -15.45
C MET A 56 -14.26 6.88 -16.17
N SER A 57 -14.21 7.87 -17.06
CA SER A 57 -13.00 8.25 -17.80
C SER A 57 -11.95 8.92 -16.91
N GLU A 58 -12.39 9.79 -16.00
CA GLU A 58 -11.51 10.42 -15.00
C GLU A 58 -11.01 9.38 -14.01
N MET A 59 -11.87 8.49 -13.52
CA MET A 59 -11.47 7.41 -12.63
C MET A 59 -10.41 6.49 -13.27
N GLN A 60 -10.59 6.10 -14.54
CA GLN A 60 -9.57 5.34 -15.28
C GLN A 60 -8.25 6.09 -15.43
N SER A 61 -8.31 7.40 -15.66
CA SER A 61 -7.12 8.25 -15.78
C SER A 61 -6.39 8.37 -14.44
N ASN A 62 -7.13 8.58 -13.35
CA ASN A 62 -6.61 8.67 -11.99
C ASN A 62 -5.92 7.36 -11.58
N ILE A 63 -6.55 6.22 -11.85
CA ILE A 63 -5.96 4.89 -11.59
C ILE A 63 -4.66 4.71 -12.38
N LYS A 64 -4.63 5.08 -13.68
CA LYS A 64 -3.41 4.98 -14.48
C LYS A 64 -2.29 5.89 -13.96
N GLY A 65 -2.63 7.11 -13.54
CA GLY A 65 -1.67 8.03 -12.91
C GLY A 65 -1.09 7.42 -11.64
N TYR A 66 -1.95 6.91 -10.77
CA TYR A 66 -1.52 6.27 -9.53
C TYR A 66 -0.61 5.06 -9.78
N ILE A 67 -0.98 4.17 -10.71
CA ILE A 67 -0.16 2.99 -11.06
C ILE A 67 1.22 3.41 -11.58
N ARG A 68 1.29 4.46 -12.40
CA ARG A 68 2.57 4.97 -12.90
C ARG A 68 3.45 5.49 -11.76
N ASP A 69 2.85 6.11 -10.75
CA ASP A 69 3.59 6.74 -9.66
C ASP A 69 3.95 5.73 -8.54
N LEU A 70 3.44 4.49 -8.60
CA LEU A 70 3.83 3.43 -7.68
C LEU A 70 5.31 3.02 -7.88
N PRO A 71 6.09 2.88 -6.80
CA PRO A 71 7.41 2.27 -6.87
C PRO A 71 7.32 0.81 -7.32
N ASN A 72 8.23 0.40 -8.18
CA ASN A 72 8.43 -1.01 -8.54
C ASN A 72 9.49 -1.63 -7.62
N TYR A 73 9.50 -2.95 -7.53
CA TYR A 73 10.54 -3.68 -6.83
C TYR A 73 11.23 -4.61 -7.81
N GLU A 74 12.46 -4.27 -8.19
CA GLU A 74 13.25 -4.99 -9.18
C GLU A 74 14.70 -5.11 -8.72
N GLY A 75 15.30 -6.28 -8.88
CA GLY A 75 16.72 -6.50 -8.54
C GLY A 75 17.07 -6.43 -7.04
N GLY A 76 16.07 -6.40 -6.16
CA GLY A 76 16.28 -6.26 -4.71
C GLY A 76 16.12 -4.83 -4.18
N ASP A 77 15.85 -3.87 -5.06
CA ASP A 77 15.70 -2.46 -4.73
C ASP A 77 14.33 -1.91 -5.15
N TRP A 78 13.85 -0.90 -4.42
CA TRP A 78 12.68 -0.13 -4.82
C TRP A 78 13.07 0.89 -5.89
N THR A 79 12.52 0.74 -7.08
CA THR A 79 12.75 1.62 -8.23
C THR A 79 11.51 2.48 -8.50
N ILE A 80 11.69 3.65 -9.11
CA ILE A 80 10.57 4.47 -9.60
C ILE A 80 10.42 4.23 -11.10
N ASN A 81 9.18 4.26 -11.60
CA ASN A 81 8.95 4.18 -13.04
C ASN A 81 9.68 5.32 -13.76
N GLU A 82 10.48 4.99 -14.77
CA GLU A 82 11.15 5.99 -15.61
C GLU A 82 10.11 6.78 -16.40
N ALA A 83 10.01 8.08 -16.15
CA ALA A 83 9.23 8.98 -16.99
C ALA A 83 10.08 9.42 -18.18
N ILE A 84 9.87 8.79 -19.35
CA ILE A 84 10.47 9.28 -20.59
C ILE A 84 9.89 10.67 -20.88
N ASN A 85 10.72 11.72 -20.79
CA ASN A 85 10.31 13.04 -21.27
C ASN A 85 10.02 12.94 -22.77
N LYS A 86 8.77 13.25 -23.14
CA LYS A 86 8.25 13.13 -24.51
C LYS A 86 9.06 13.94 -25.52
N GLU A 87 9.75 14.99 -25.09
CA GLU A 87 10.65 15.79 -25.93
C GLU A 87 11.80 14.95 -26.51
N PHE A 88 12.25 13.89 -25.82
CA PHE A 88 13.29 12.99 -26.27
C PHE A 88 12.76 11.77 -27.04
N THR A 89 11.44 11.63 -27.19
CA THR A 89 10.86 10.52 -27.97
C THR A 89 11.36 10.47 -29.43
N PRO A 90 11.53 11.61 -30.14
CA PRO A 90 12.12 11.60 -31.48
C PRO A 90 13.56 11.08 -31.49
N ASP A 91 14.36 11.44 -30.49
CA ASP A 91 15.76 11.04 -30.39
C ASP A 91 15.88 9.56 -30.05
N ILE A 92 15.10 9.06 -29.08
CA ILE A 92 15.04 7.63 -28.74
C ILE A 92 14.63 6.79 -29.96
N LYS A 93 13.65 7.25 -30.74
CA LYS A 93 13.25 6.58 -31.98
C LYS A 93 14.35 6.56 -33.03
N ARG A 94 15.21 7.58 -33.09
CA ARG A 94 16.37 7.60 -33.99
C ARG A 94 17.42 6.59 -33.55
N PHE A 95 17.72 6.51 -32.26
CA PHE A 95 18.71 5.56 -31.74
C PHE A 95 18.28 4.10 -31.82
N GLN A 96 16.97 3.80 -31.73
CA GLN A 96 16.49 2.42 -31.90
C GLN A 96 16.51 1.90 -33.34
N ILE A 97 16.66 2.78 -34.35
CA ILE A 97 16.73 2.36 -35.76
C ILE A 97 18.10 1.73 -36.10
N ASP A 98 19.15 2.03 -35.31
CA ASP A 98 20.51 1.56 -35.56
C ASP A 98 20.85 0.21 -34.88
N ALA A 99 19.89 -0.41 -34.17
CA ALA A 99 20.05 -1.75 -33.62
C ALA A 99 19.56 -2.81 -34.63
N TYR A 100 20.35 -3.02 -35.68
CA TYR A 100 20.22 -4.16 -36.62
C TYR A 100 21.55 -4.88 -36.78
#